data_AF-A0A2G7SX66-F1
#
_entry.id   AF-A0A2G7SX66-F1
#
_cell.length_a   1.000
_cell.length_b   1.000
_cell.length_c   1.000
_cell.angle_alpha   90.00
_cell.angle_beta   90.00
_cell.angle_gamma   90.00
#
_symmetry.space_group_name_H-M   'P 1'
#
loop_
_entity.id
_entity.type
_entity.pdbx_description
1 polymer ?
#
loop_
_entity_poly.entity_id
_entity_poly.type
_entity_poly.pdbx_seq_one_letter_code
_entity_poly.pdbx_strand_id
1 'polypeptide(L)' 'MHTPPHIQGWCPGAWQPMASGDGLVLRVRSPQGRLTVAQARRLARLAWVHGNG' A
#
# COMPACT_ATOMS: atom_id res chain seq x y z
N MET A 1 13.60 -8.25 -23.97
CA MET A 1 13.13 -9.40 -23.19
C MET A 1 12.76 -8.87 -21.81
N HIS A 2 11.52 -9.04 -21.34
CA HIS A 2 11.11 -8.56 -20.01
C HIS A 2 11.37 -9.64 -18.97
N THR A 3 11.93 -9.26 -17.82
CA THR A 3 12.04 -10.15 -16.66
C THR A 3 10.64 -10.51 -16.16
N PRO A 4 10.34 -11.79 -15.90
CA PRO A 4 9.06 -12.18 -15.33
C PRO A 4 8.88 -11.57 -13.93
N PRO A 5 7.64 -11.24 -13.53
CA PRO A 5 7.38 -10.68 -12.21
C PRO A 5 7.68 -11.70 -11.11
N HIS A 6 8.29 -11.25 -10.02
CA HIS A 6 8.50 -12.08 -8.83
C HIS A 6 7.24 -12.10 -7.96
N ILE A 7 6.67 -13.28 -7.72
CA ILE A 7 5.42 -13.43 -6.97
C ILE A 7 5.75 -13.60 -5.49
N GLN A 8 5.33 -12.64 -4.65
CA GLN A 8 5.60 -12.66 -3.22
C GLN A 8 4.72 -13.66 -2.44
N GLY A 9 3.48 -13.91 -2.87
CA GLY A 9 2.57 -14.85 -2.20
C GLY A 9 1.70 -14.26 -1.09
N TRP A 10 1.78 -12.95 -0.81
CA TRP A 10 0.89 -12.25 0.12
C TRP A 10 0.48 -10.85 -0.38
N CYS A 11 -0.59 -10.30 0.19
CA CYS A 11 -0.96 -8.90 -0.02
C CYS A 11 -0.17 -8.01 0.97
N PRO A 12 0.44 -6.90 0.52
CA PRO A 12 1.37 -6.13 1.34
C PRO A 12 0.66 -5.30 2.41
N GLY A 13 0.26 -5.90 3.54
CA GLY A 13 -0.34 -5.17 4.65
C GLY A 13 0.69 -4.39 5.47
N ALA A 14 0.23 -3.55 6.41
CA ALA A 14 1.13 -2.80 7.30
C ALA A 14 2.02 -3.70 8.18
N TRP A 15 1.56 -4.92 8.50
CA TRP A 15 2.35 -5.91 9.25
C TRP A 15 3.43 -6.59 8.40
N GLN A 16 3.27 -6.65 7.08
CA GLN A 16 4.22 -7.29 6.16
C GLN A 16 4.25 -6.51 4.83
N PRO A 17 4.85 -5.30 4.83
CA PRO A 17 4.98 -4.50 3.63
C PRO A 17 5.88 -5.18 2.60
N MET A 18 5.72 -4.81 1.33
CA MET A 18 6.53 -5.36 0.23
C MET A 18 7.53 -4.33 -0.24
N ALA A 19 8.78 -4.75 -0.44
CA ALA A 19 9.81 -3.90 -1.04
C ALA A 19 9.48 -3.61 -2.51
N SER A 20 9.62 -2.35 -2.89
CA SER A 20 9.56 -1.80 -4.24
C SER A 20 10.93 -1.20 -4.57
N GLY A 21 11.17 -0.82 -5.84
CA GLY A 21 12.43 -0.20 -6.27
C GLY A 21 12.71 1.15 -5.58
N ASP A 22 11.70 1.77 -4.99
CA ASP A 22 11.69 3.10 -4.41
C ASP A 22 11.26 3.12 -2.93
N GLY A 23 11.08 1.96 -2.28
CA GLY A 23 10.70 1.88 -0.87
C GLY A 23 9.77 0.71 -0.54
N LEU A 24 8.74 0.98 0.27
CA LEU A 24 7.75 -0.03 0.66
C LEU A 24 6.39 0.29 0.03
N VAL A 25 5.74 -0.72 -0.54
CA VAL A 25 4.33 -0.65 -0.95
C VAL A 25 3.45 -1.30 0.11
N LEU A 26 2.34 -0.64 0.44
CA LEU A 26 1.31 -1.13 1.35
C LEU A 26 -0.06 -1.12 0.66
N ARG A 27 -0.87 -2.15 0.92
CA ARG A 27 -2.25 -2.31 0.47
C ARG A 27 -3.19 -2.20 1.66
N VAL A 28 -4.00 -1.15 1.65
CA VAL A 28 -5.07 -0.95 2.63
C VAL A 28 -6.30 -1.76 2.20
N ARG A 29 -6.84 -2.58 3.11
CA ARG A 29 -8.12 -3.28 2.90
C ARG A 29 -9.25 -2.47 3.52
N SER A 30 -10.13 -1.91 2.70
CA SER A 30 -11.36 -1.27 3.15
C SER A 30 -12.50 -2.29 3.22
N PRO A 31 -13.29 -2.32 4.31
CA PRO A 31 -14.50 -3.15 4.35
C PRO A 31 -15.43 -2.81 3.18
N GLN A 32 -15.84 -3.83 2.43
CA GLN A 32 -16.74 -3.68 1.25
C GLN A 32 -16.21 -2.70 0.18
N GLY A 33 -14.91 -2.41 0.15
CA GLY A 33 -14.35 -1.43 -0.79
C GLY A 33 -14.72 0.02 -0.47
N ARG A 34 -15.31 0.31 0.70
CA ARG A 34 -15.82 1.64 1.06
C ARG A 34 -14.97 2.30 2.13
N LEU A 35 -14.76 3.61 1.99
CA LEU A 35 -14.13 4.46 2.98
C LEU A 35 -15.08 5.60 3.34
N THR A 36 -15.17 5.93 4.62
CA THR A 36 -15.75 7.21 5.03
C THR A 36 -14.80 8.35 4.65
N VAL A 37 -15.32 9.57 4.55
CA VAL A 37 -14.51 10.77 4.30
C VAL A 37 -13.40 10.91 5.35
N ALA A 38 -13.68 10.58 6.62
CA ALA A 38 -12.69 10.65 7.70
C ALA A 38 -11.56 9.61 7.52
N GLN A 39 -11.88 8.39 7.07
CA GLN A 39 -10.88 7.37 6.79
C GLN A 39 -10.02 7.75 5.58
N ALA A 40 -10.64 8.26 4.51
CA ALA A 40 -9.91 8.72 3.33
C ALA A 40 -8.93 9.86 3.67
N ARG A 41 -9.36 10.85 4.46
CA ARG A 41 -8.49 11.93 4.97
C ARG A 41 -7.33 11.41 5.80
N ARG A 42 -7.57 10.42 6.67
CA ARG A 42 -6.52 9.82 7.49
C ARG A 42 -5.50 9.07 6.63
N LEU A 43 -5.95 8.32 5.62
CA LEU A 43 -5.07 7.64 4.66
C LEU A 43 -4.23 8.64 3.87
N ALA A 44 -4.84 9.70 3.35
CA ALA A 44 -4.11 10.76 2.65
C ALA A 44 -3.04 11.40 3.55
N ARG A 45 -3.37 11.69 4.82
CA ARG A 45 -2.40 12.22 5.78
C ARG A 45 -1.24 11.24 6.03
N LEU A 46 -1.53 9.95 6.19
CA LEU A 46 -0.47 8.94 6.39
C LEU A 46 0.42 8.80 5.17
N ALA A 47 -0.16 8.80 3.97
CA ALA A 47 0.60 8.79 2.72
C ALA A 47 1.47 10.05 2.57
N TRP A 48 0.97 11.22 2.96
CA TRP A 48 1.75 12.46 2.94
C TRP A 48 2.94 12.44 3.91
N VAL A 49 2.75 11.90 5.12
CA VAL A 49 3.79 11.91 6.17
C VAL A 49 4.83 10.81 5.98
N HIS A 50 4.43 9.65 5.43
CA HIS A 50 5.28 8.45 5.38
C HIS A 50 5.53 7.91 3.96
N GLY A 51 4.89 8.47 2.94
CA GLY A 51 5.07 8.05 1.56
C GLY A 51 6.33 8.62 0.92
N ASN A 52 6.74 8.00 -0.18
CA ASN A 52 7.95 8.37 -0.92
C ASN A 52 7.70 9.32 -2.11
N GLY A 53 6.54 9.99 -2.15
CA GLY A 53 6.15 10.94 -3.21
C GLY A 53 4.96 10.45 -4.00
#